data_AF-A0A2V9S8S6-F1
#
_entry.id   AF-A0A2V9S8S6-F1
#
_cell.length_a   1.000
_cell.length_b   1.000
_cell.length_c   1.000
_cell.angle_alpha   90.00
_cell.angle_beta   90.00
_cell.angle_gamma   90.00
#
_symmetry.space_group_name_H-M   'P 1'
#
loop_
_entity.id
_entity.type
_entity.pdbx_description
1 polymer ?
#
loop_
_entity_poly.entity_id
_entity_poly.type
_entity_poly.pdbx_seq_one_letter_code
_entity_poly.pdbx_strand_id
1 'polypeptide(L)' 'MSDGGWVALYRAAMDEFDPRKLHGRIEAARQAIHRRLEEIEGEDFRDARERQQLSNALYALETLIARKRSA' A
#
# COMPACT_ATOMS: atom_id res chain seq x y z
N MET A 1 -6.28 -12.84 -14.77
CA MET A 1 -5.57 -12.92 -13.48
C MET A 1 -6.05 -11.73 -12.68
N SER A 2 -6.62 -11.97 -11.51
CA SER A 2 -7.51 -11.06 -10.79
C SER A 2 -6.99 -9.62 -10.74
N ASP A 3 -7.84 -8.67 -11.10
CA ASP A 3 -7.67 -7.21 -10.96
C ASP A 3 -7.52 -6.73 -9.50
N GLY A 4 -6.95 -7.57 -8.62
CA GLY A 4 -6.73 -7.35 -7.19
C GLY A 4 -5.26 -7.05 -6.87
N GLY A 5 -4.64 -6.13 -7.62
CA GLY A 5 -3.26 -5.68 -7.38
C GLY A 5 -3.08 -4.90 -6.07
N TRP A 6 -1.92 -4.27 -5.90
CA TRP A 6 -1.57 -3.46 -4.72
C TRP A 6 -2.64 -2.42 -4.36
N VAL A 7 -3.37 -1.89 -5.34
CA VAL A 7 -4.48 -0.93 -5.17
C VAL A 7 -5.64 -1.50 -4.35
N ALA A 8 -6.01 -2.77 -4.58
CA ALA A 8 -7.12 -3.40 -3.86
C ALA A 8 -6.78 -3.61 -2.39
N LEU A 9 -5.55 -4.06 -2.11
CA LEU A 9 -5.04 -4.23 -0.75
C LEU A 9 -4.88 -2.88 -0.04
N TYR A 10 -4.41 -1.86 -0.75
CA TYR A 10 -4.34 -0.49 -0.25
C TYR A 10 -5.72 0.03 0.16
N ARG A 11 -6.73 -0.07 -0.72
CA ARG A 11 -8.11 0.34 -0.40
C ARG A 11 -8.67 -0.41 0.79
N ALA A 12 -8.49 -1.73 0.83
CA ALA A 12 -8.94 -2.55 1.95
C ALA A 12 -8.30 -2.14 3.29
N ALA A 13 -7.04 -1.67 3.29
CA ALA A 13 -6.40 -1.14 4.49
C ALA A 13 -6.95 0.23 4.90
N MET A 14 -7.25 1.11 3.93
CA MET A 14 -7.81 2.44 4.19
C MET A 14 -9.25 2.38 4.73
N ASP A 15 -10.04 1.42 4.26
CA ASP A 15 -11.45 1.24 4.63
C ASP A 15 -11.64 0.34 5.87
N GLU A 16 -10.56 -0.08 6.53
CA GLU A 16 -10.65 -0.97 7.70
C GLU A 16 -10.81 -0.19 9.02
N PHE A 17 -11.88 -0.49 9.74
CA PHE A 17 -12.26 0.19 10.98
C PHE A 17 -11.99 -0.65 12.25
N ASP A 18 -11.91 -1.98 12.14
CA ASP A 18 -11.55 -2.91 13.19
C ASP A 18 -10.03 -2.85 13.44
N PRO A 19 -9.58 -2.31 14.59
CA PRO A 19 -8.16 -2.18 14.89
C PRO A 19 -7.45 -3.53 14.96
N ARG A 20 -8.17 -4.64 15.26
CA ARG A 20 -7.60 -5.99 15.32
C ARG A 20 -7.21 -6.51 13.94
N LYS A 21 -7.93 -6.08 12.90
CA LYS A 21 -7.68 -6.49 11.50
C LYS A 21 -6.91 -5.46 10.70
N LEU A 22 -6.93 -4.19 11.16
CA LEU A 22 -6.27 -3.08 10.50
C LEU A 22 -4.78 -3.34 10.30
N HIS A 23 -4.08 -3.78 11.35
CA HIS A 23 -2.64 -4.03 11.26
C HIS A 23 -2.31 -5.06 10.17
N GLY A 24 -3.02 -6.20 10.16
CA GLY A 24 -2.83 -7.23 9.13
C GLY A 24 -3.12 -6.75 7.70
N ARG A 25 -4.12 -5.87 7.52
CA ARG A 25 -4.40 -5.28 6.21
C ARG A 25 -3.35 -4.28 5.76
N ILE A 26 -2.83 -3.47 6.67
CA ILE A 26 -1.75 -2.54 6.37
C ILE A 26 -0.47 -3.31 5.97
N GLU A 27 -0.13 -4.38 6.69
CA GLU A 27 1.00 -5.25 6.32
C GLU A 27 0.84 -5.86 4.93
N ALA A 28 -0.34 -6.40 4.62
CA ALA A 28 -0.63 -6.99 3.30
C ALA A 28 -0.52 -5.94 2.18
N ALA A 29 -1.06 -4.74 2.39
CA ALA A 29 -0.95 -3.64 1.44
C ALA A 29 0.50 -3.21 1.24
N ARG A 30 1.27 -3.10 2.33
CA ARG A 30 2.68 -2.69 2.28
C ARG A 30 3.54 -3.70 1.50
N GLN A 31 3.36 -4.99 1.75
CA GLN A 31 4.05 -6.05 1.01
C GLN A 31 3.73 -6.02 -0.48
N ALA A 32 2.47 -5.82 -0.85
CA ALA A 32 2.06 -5.74 -2.25
C ALA A 32 2.64 -4.51 -2.95
N ILE A 33 2.69 -3.36 -2.27
CA ILE A 33 3.30 -2.14 -2.80
C ILE A 33 4.82 -2.30 -2.98
N HIS A 34 5.52 -2.90 -2.02
CA HIS A 34 6.96 -3.17 -2.17
C HIS A 34 7.26 -4.13 -3.32
N ARG A 35 6.49 -5.22 -3.45
CA ARG A 35 6.63 -6.13 -4.60
C ARG A 35 6.43 -5.39 -5.92
N ARG A 36 5.42 -4.51 -6.01
CA ARG A 36 5.20 -3.73 -7.23
C ARG A 36 6.35 -2.76 -7.52
N LEU A 37 6.92 -2.14 -6.48
CA LEU A 37 8.11 -1.29 -6.62
C LEU A 37 9.31 -2.07 -7.16
N GLU A 38 9.54 -3.29 -6.68
CA GLU A 38 10.61 -4.19 -7.16
C GLU A 38 10.38 -4.60 -8.61
N GLU A 39 9.13 -4.90 -8.99
CA GLU A 39 8.76 -5.26 -10.37
C GLU A 39 9.05 -4.12 -11.36
N ILE A 40 8.71 -2.87 -10.99
CA ILE A 40 8.88 -1.71 -11.88
C ILE A 40 10.28 -1.08 -11.82
N GLU A 41 11.13 -1.45 -10.85
CA GLU A 41 12.50 -0.93 -10.75
C GLU A 41 13.39 -1.42 -11.91
N GLY A 42 13.03 -2.55 -12.55
CA GLY A 42 13.68 -3.06 -13.76
C GLY A 42 13.12 -2.53 -15.09
N GLU A 43 12.00 -1.79 -15.07
CA GLU A 43 11.32 -1.30 -16.29
C GLU A 43 11.60 0.21 -16.48
N ASP A 44 12.45 0.53 -17.46
CA ASP A 44 12.94 1.87 -17.79
C ASP A 44 11.83 2.95 -17.89
N PHE A 45 12.02 4.08 -17.18
CA PHE A 45 11.39 5.42 -17.22
C PHE A 45 9.87 5.58 -17.38
N ARG A 46 9.13 4.57 -17.85
CA ARG A 46 7.68 4.62 -18.13
C ARG A 46 6.84 4.54 -16.86
N ASP A 47 7.42 4.06 -15.77
CA ASP A 47 6.69 3.84 -14.53
C ASP A 47 6.91 4.91 -13.46
N ALA A 48 7.51 6.06 -13.83
CA ALA A 48 7.71 7.17 -12.88
C ALA A 48 6.39 7.61 -12.19
N ARG A 49 5.28 7.58 -12.92
CA ARG A 49 3.95 7.88 -12.37
C ARG A 49 3.47 6.79 -11.40
N GLU A 50 3.62 5.52 -11.75
CA GLU A 50 3.19 4.42 -10.88
C GLU A 50 4.07 4.37 -9.62
N ARG A 51 5.39 4.58 -9.76
CA ARG A 51 6.32 4.71 -8.64
C ARG A 51 5.89 5.80 -7.65
N GLN A 52 5.50 6.97 -8.14
CA GLN A 52 5.01 8.03 -7.28
C GLN A 52 3.71 7.64 -6.55
N GLN A 53 2.80 6.92 -7.22
CA GLN A 53 1.57 6.43 -6.60
C GLN A 53 1.86 5.41 -5.50
N LEU A 54 2.80 4.49 -5.72
CA LEU A 54 3.25 3.51 -4.76
C LEU A 54 3.90 4.17 -3.54
N SER A 55 4.79 5.15 -3.74
CA SER A 55 5.40 5.92 -2.65
C SER A 55 4.36 6.69 -1.83
N ASN A 56 3.39 7.33 -2.50
CA ASN A 56 2.31 8.04 -1.81
C ASN A 56 1.43 7.07 -0.99
N ALA A 57 1.16 5.88 -1.52
CA ALA A 57 0.39 4.86 -0.83
C ALA A 57 1.10 4.36 0.44
N LEU A 58 2.42 4.11 0.37
CA LEU A 58 3.23 3.77 1.55
C LEU A 58 3.15 4.84 2.63
N TYR A 59 3.37 6.11 2.25
CA TYR A 59 3.29 7.23 3.19
C TYR A 59 1.92 7.35 3.88
N ALA A 60 0.84 7.14 3.12
CA ALA A 60 -0.51 7.15 3.66
C ALA A 60 -0.74 6.01 4.68
N LEU A 61 -0.24 4.80 4.40
CA LEU A 61 -0.32 3.66 5.31
C LEU A 61 0.45 3.91 6.61
N GLU A 62 1.67 4.46 6.54
CA GLU A 62 2.46 4.82 7.72
C GLU A 62 1.76 5.86 8.59
N THR A 63 1.17 6.88 7.96
CA THR A 63 0.38 7.91 8.63
C THR A 63 -0.85 7.31 9.31
N LEU A 64 -1.51 6.34 8.67
CA LEU A 64 -2.67 5.64 9.24
C LEU A 64 -2.29 4.86 10.51
N ILE A 65 -1.16 4.14 10.50
CA ILE A 65 -0.63 3.47 11.70
C ILE A 65 -0.33 4.50 12.79
N ALA A 66 0.37 5.59 12.46
CA ALA A 66 0.75 6.61 13.43
C ALA A 66 -0.47 7.22 14.13
N ARG A 67 -1.51 7.61 13.38
CA ARG A 67 -2.76 8.16 13.93
C ARG A 67 -3.46 7.20 14.88
N LYS A 68 -3.47 5.90 14.56
CA LYS A 68 -4.15 4.87 15.37
C LYS A 68 -3.38 4.47 16.61
N ARG A 69 -2.06 4.74 16.69
CA ARG A 69 -1.26 4.59 17.91
C ARG A 69 -1.44 5.74 18.89
N SER A 70 -1.90 6.89 18.41
CA SER A 70 -2.10 8.11 19.21
C SER A 70 -3.54 8.31 19.68
N ALA A 71 -4.47 7.43 19.28
CA ALA A 71 -5.89 7.46 19.64
C ALA A 71 -6.18 6.37 20.69
#